data_AF-A0A535JUV4-F1
#
_entry.id   AF-A0A535JUV4-F1
#
_cell.length_a   1.000
_cell.length_b   1.000
_cell.length_c   1.000
_cell.angle_alpha   90.00
_cell.angle_beta   90.00
_cell.angle_gamma   90.00
#
_symmetry.space_group_name_H-M   'P 1'
#
loop_
_entity.id
_entity.type
_entity.pdbx_description
1 polymer ?
#
loop_
_entity_poly.entity_id
_entity_poly.type
_entity_poly.pdbx_seq_one_letter_code
_entity_poly.pdbx_strand_id
1 'polypeptide(L)'
;MTRLADAVRRGDRDEIHGYADAVDPRAIAEVLTSKRSGIWGIFEVARNVLVFAPIAVTWFGLSRATDAYAAELTAKPELTSKPFLLLWEQGFNGAPGVLTFSTVAIIDASLIALLIVLSLMIHVRADVRDVATRTRALLKESEIRGLLGHATSLATSELPDTEADAILDEMAAEERRIYERAMEREQQLFDMEAAVGELRDAARTLARAAESIANREEAKR
;
A
#
# COMPACT_ATOMS: atom_id res chain seq x y z
N MET A 1 21.42 29.17 2.35
CA MET A 1 21.35 29.78 1.00
C MET A 1 22.57 30.64 0.67
N THR A 2 23.11 31.42 1.61
CA THR A 2 24.31 32.26 1.38
C THR A 2 25.60 31.49 1.05
N ARG A 3 25.81 30.29 1.62
CA ARG A 3 27.00 29.46 1.33
C ARG A 3 26.99 28.78 -0.04
N LEU A 4 25.82 28.52 -0.62
CA LEU A 4 25.69 27.95 -1.97
C LEU A 4 26.07 28.97 -3.04
N ALA A 5 25.70 30.24 -2.82
CA ALA A 5 26.11 31.35 -3.67
C ALA A 5 27.64 31.56 -3.66
N ASP A 6 28.29 31.33 -2.52
CA ASP A 6 29.76 31.41 -2.39
C ASP A 6 30.52 30.22 -3.01
N ALA A 7 29.87 29.06 -3.18
CA ALA A 7 30.47 27.89 -3.84
C ALA A 7 30.45 28.05 -5.37
N VAL A 8 29.34 28.53 -5.93
CA VAL A 8 29.21 28.86 -7.37
C VAL A 8 30.22 29.94 -7.78
N ARG A 9 30.50 30.90 -6.90
CA ARG A 9 31.46 31.99 -7.15
C ARG A 9 32.93 31.56 -7.13
N ARG A 10 33.25 30.42 -6.52
CA ARG A 10 34.63 29.91 -6.35
C ARG A 10 35.05 28.87 -7.39
N GLY A 11 34.14 28.44 -8.27
CA GLY A 11 34.49 27.56 -9.40
C GLY A 11 34.97 26.16 -9.00
N ASP A 12 34.58 25.68 -7.83
CA ASP A 12 34.98 24.36 -7.32
C ASP A 12 33.99 23.29 -7.83
N ARG A 13 34.34 22.61 -8.93
CA ARG A 13 33.45 21.68 -9.66
C ARG A 13 33.13 20.42 -8.86
N ASP A 14 34.02 19.95 -7.99
CA ASP A 14 33.83 18.69 -7.23
C ASP A 14 32.76 18.81 -6.13
N GLU A 15 32.60 19.99 -5.52
CA GLU A 15 31.59 20.21 -4.49
C GLU A 15 30.17 20.35 -5.08
N ILE A 16 30.04 20.82 -6.32
CA ILE A 16 28.74 21.07 -6.98
C ILE A 16 28.06 19.75 -7.41
N HIS A 17 28.84 18.74 -7.80
CA HIS A 17 28.30 17.42 -8.17
C HIS A 17 27.75 16.62 -6.98
N GLY A 18 28.34 16.76 -5.79
CA GLY A 18 27.89 16.04 -4.59
C GLY A 18 26.53 16.50 -4.03
N TYR A 19 26.16 17.77 -4.23
CA TYR A 19 24.88 18.30 -3.73
C TYR A 19 23.72 18.16 -4.71
N ALA A 20 23.99 18.05 -6.01
CA ALA A 20 22.96 17.80 -7.03
C ALA A 20 22.36 16.39 -6.92
N ASP A 21 23.17 15.40 -6.54
CA ASP A 21 22.73 14.01 -6.34
C ASP A 21 21.97 13.77 -5.02
N ALA A 22 22.19 14.63 -4.02
CA ALA A 22 21.57 14.48 -2.70
C ALA A 22 20.16 15.09 -2.59
N VAL A 23 19.78 15.97 -3.53
CA VAL A 23 18.47 16.61 -3.54
C VAL A 23 17.55 15.85 -4.47
N ASP A 24 16.95 14.77 -3.95
CA ASP A 24 15.96 14.00 -4.70
C ASP A 24 14.73 14.89 -5.02
N PRO A 25 14.53 15.27 -6.30
CA PRO A 25 13.44 16.16 -6.69
C PRO A 25 12.07 15.52 -6.43
N ARG A 26 12.01 14.18 -6.31
CA ARG A 26 10.78 13.45 -5.96
C ARG A 26 10.37 13.69 -4.52
N ALA A 27 11.32 13.66 -3.59
CA ALA A 27 11.05 13.90 -2.18
C ALA A 27 10.50 15.31 -1.93
N ILE A 28 11.00 16.32 -2.65
CA ILE A 28 10.52 17.70 -2.53
C ILE A 28 9.13 17.86 -3.17
N ALA A 29 8.88 17.21 -4.32
CA ALA A 29 7.58 17.22 -4.97
C ALA A 29 6.50 16.54 -4.10
N GLU A 30 6.86 15.46 -3.41
CA GLU A 30 5.95 14.73 -2.51
C GLU A 30 5.60 15.55 -1.26
N VAL A 31 6.58 16.22 -0.66
CA VAL A 31 6.37 17.11 0.50
C VAL A 31 5.49 18.32 0.15
N LEU A 32 5.65 18.90 -1.05
CA LEU A 32 4.87 20.07 -1.48
C LEU A 32 3.43 19.72 -1.92
N THR A 33 3.20 18.51 -2.41
CA THR A 33 1.87 18.07 -2.86
C THR A 33 1.02 17.51 -1.72
N SER A 34 1.63 17.07 -0.62
CA SER A 34 0.96 16.50 0.54
C SER A 34 0.30 17.56 1.43
N LYS A 35 -0.75 18.22 0.93
CA LYS A 35 -1.69 18.92 1.80
C LYS A 35 -2.61 17.88 2.44
N ARG A 36 -2.16 17.29 3.55
CA ARG A 36 -2.93 16.36 4.39
C ARG A 36 -4.22 17.05 4.83
N SER A 37 -5.36 16.62 4.29
CA SER A 37 -6.67 17.00 4.80
C SER A 37 -6.93 16.15 6.05
N GLY A 38 -6.76 16.76 7.23
CA GLY A 38 -6.79 16.08 8.54
C GLY A 38 -8.07 15.27 8.81
N ILE A 39 -9.17 15.61 8.14
CA ILE A 39 -10.44 14.87 8.19
C ILE A 39 -10.24 13.41 7.75
N TRP A 40 -9.38 13.15 6.75
CA TRP A 40 -9.12 11.77 6.28
C TRP A 40 -8.27 10.96 7.25
N GLY A 41 -7.35 11.60 7.96
CA GLY A 41 -6.60 10.94 9.03
C GLY A 41 -7.52 10.49 10.17
N ILE A 42 -8.56 11.27 10.48
CA ILE A 42 -9.58 10.90 11.47
C ILE A 42 -10.36 9.67 10.99
N PHE A 43 -10.76 9.59 9.71
CA PHE A 43 -11.46 8.42 9.17
C PHE A 43 -10.62 7.14 9.22
N GLU A 44 -9.32 7.24 8.97
CA GLU A 44 -8.40 6.11 9.03
C GLU A 44 -8.23 5.58 10.47
N VAL A 45 -8.04 6.47 11.44
CA VAL A 45 -8.00 6.11 12.86
C VAL A 45 -9.36 5.56 13.32
N ALA A 46 -10.46 6.20 12.94
CA ALA A 46 -11.80 5.76 13.28
C ALA A 46 -12.08 4.35 12.76
N ARG A 47 -11.70 4.02 11.52
CA ARG A 47 -11.80 2.65 10.98
C ARG A 47 -11.04 1.63 11.83
N ASN A 48 -9.81 1.95 12.21
CA ASN A 48 -8.96 1.04 13.01
C ASN A 48 -9.54 0.77 14.40
N VAL A 49 -10.25 1.73 14.99
CA VAL A 49 -10.95 1.54 16.26
C VAL A 49 -12.29 0.83 16.05
N LEU A 50 -13.04 1.22 15.02
CA LEU A 50 -14.39 0.72 14.73
C LEU A 50 -14.39 -0.76 14.36
N VAL A 51 -13.28 -1.33 13.87
CA VAL A 51 -13.15 -2.78 13.62
C VAL A 51 -13.39 -3.62 14.89
N PHE A 52 -13.15 -3.06 16.07
CA PHE A 52 -13.39 -3.74 17.35
C PHE A 52 -14.80 -3.52 17.88
N ALA A 53 -15.57 -2.58 17.31
CA ALA A 53 -16.91 -2.25 17.80
C ALA A 53 -17.91 -3.42 17.71
N PRO A 54 -17.99 -4.21 16.62
CA PRO A 54 -18.90 -5.36 16.55
C PRO A 54 -18.61 -6.36 17.67
N ILE A 55 -17.34 -6.73 17.83
CA ILE A 55 -16.91 -7.67 18.88
C ILE A 55 -17.30 -7.12 20.27
N ALA A 56 -17.06 -5.84 20.53
CA ALA A 56 -17.43 -5.21 21.80
C ALA A 56 -18.94 -5.25 22.05
N VAL A 57 -19.76 -4.99 21.02
CA VAL A 57 -21.23 -5.05 21.11
C VAL A 57 -21.70 -6.47 21.38
N THR A 58 -21.18 -7.48 20.67
CA THR A 58 -21.54 -8.89 20.89
C THR A 58 -21.24 -9.31 22.33
N TRP A 59 -20.03 -9.01 22.84
CA TRP A 59 -19.63 -9.36 24.20
C TRP A 59 -20.45 -8.63 25.27
N PHE A 60 -20.74 -7.34 25.04
CA PHE A 60 -21.59 -6.58 25.93
C PHE A 60 -23.02 -7.14 25.99
N GLY A 61 -23.61 -7.46 24.84
CA GLY A 61 -24.92 -8.09 24.73
C GLY A 61 -24.95 -9.45 25.44
N LEU A 62 -23.94 -10.28 25.23
CA LEU A 62 -23.83 -11.59 25.85
C LEU A 62 -23.66 -11.50 27.38
N SER A 63 -22.87 -10.56 27.88
CA SER A 63 -22.72 -10.33 29.33
C SER A 63 -24.07 -10.01 29.96
N ARG A 64 -24.83 -9.06 29.37
CA ARG A 64 -26.15 -8.68 29.88
C ARG A 64 -27.17 -9.80 29.78
N ALA A 65 -27.13 -10.57 28.69
CA ALA A 65 -27.99 -11.73 28.51
C ALA A 65 -27.69 -12.83 29.53
N THR A 66 -26.42 -13.03 29.88
CA THR A 66 -26.01 -14.01 30.90
C THR A 66 -26.48 -13.61 32.29
N ASP A 67 -26.34 -12.33 32.66
CA ASP A 67 -26.83 -11.81 33.94
C ASP A 67 -28.35 -11.97 34.06
N ALA A 68 -29.10 -11.64 33.00
CA ALA A 68 -30.54 -11.79 32.96
C ALA A 68 -31.00 -13.25 33.00
N TYR A 69 -30.28 -14.14 32.30
CA TYR A 69 -30.55 -15.57 32.33
C TYR A 69 -30.40 -16.16 33.74
N ALA A 70 -29.33 -15.79 34.46
CA ALA A 70 -29.12 -16.23 35.83
C ALA A 70 -30.22 -15.74 36.78
N ALA A 71 -30.65 -14.49 36.64
CA ALA A 71 -31.75 -13.92 37.41
C ALA A 71 -33.09 -14.62 37.12
N GLU A 72 -33.39 -14.87 35.85
CA GLU A 72 -34.64 -15.52 35.45
C GLU A 72 -34.68 -17.00 35.84
N LEU A 73 -33.54 -17.71 35.76
CA LEU A 73 -33.45 -19.10 36.20
C LEU A 73 -33.63 -19.26 37.72
N THR A 74 -33.14 -18.29 38.49
CA THR A 74 -33.36 -18.24 39.94
C THR A 74 -34.83 -18.05 40.28
N ALA A 75 -35.55 -17.26 39.48
CA ALA A 75 -36.98 -17.01 39.67
C ALA A 75 -37.87 -18.16 39.16
N LYS A 76 -37.46 -18.81 38.07
CA LYS A 76 -38.24 -19.83 37.34
C LYS A 76 -37.34 -21.01 36.91
N PRO A 77 -37.05 -21.95 37.82
CA PRO A 77 -36.17 -23.09 37.55
C PRO A 77 -36.64 -23.97 36.37
N GLU A 78 -37.94 -23.99 36.08
CA GLU A 78 -38.55 -24.73 34.97
C GLU A 78 -38.07 -24.28 33.58
N LEU A 79 -37.53 -23.06 33.47
CA LEU A 79 -37.02 -22.52 32.21
C LEU A 79 -35.67 -23.10 31.79
N THR A 80 -34.99 -23.89 32.64
CA THR A 80 -33.74 -24.60 32.30
C THR A 80 -33.87 -25.47 31.04
N SER A 81 -35.09 -25.95 30.77
CA SER A 81 -35.40 -26.79 29.61
C SER A 81 -35.45 -26.02 28.28
N LYS A 82 -35.53 -24.68 28.33
CA LYS A 82 -35.59 -23.84 27.12
C LYS A 82 -34.17 -23.44 26.67
N PRO A 83 -33.91 -23.39 25.36
CA PRO A 83 -32.62 -22.93 24.84
C PRO A 83 -32.36 -21.46 25.22
N PHE A 84 -31.13 -21.15 25.63
CA PHE A 84 -30.69 -19.79 25.99
C PHE A 84 -31.00 -18.75 24.91
N LEU A 85 -30.68 -19.05 23.64
CA LEU A 85 -30.91 -18.12 22.52
C LEU A 85 -32.39 -17.78 22.34
N LEU A 86 -33.29 -18.73 22.60
CA LEU A 86 -34.73 -18.49 22.52
C LEU A 86 -35.19 -17.53 23.61
N LEU A 87 -34.69 -17.70 24.84
CA LEU A 87 -34.98 -16.80 25.96
C LEU A 87 -34.38 -15.41 25.73
N TRP A 88 -33.20 -15.33 25.13
CA TRP A 88 -32.54 -14.07 24.78
C TRP A 88 -33.29 -13.33 23.66
N GLU A 89 -33.77 -14.04 22.63
CA GLU A 89 -34.62 -13.44 21.60
C GLU A 89 -35.92 -12.87 22.19
N GLN A 90 -36.47 -13.54 23.21
CA GLN A 90 -37.63 -13.06 23.97
C GLN A 90 -37.29 -11.97 25.00
N GLY A 91 -36.00 -11.60 25.13
CA GLY A 91 -35.54 -10.54 26.03
C GLY A 91 -35.70 -10.86 27.52
N PHE A 92 -35.66 -12.13 27.91
CA PHE A 92 -35.80 -12.59 29.31
C PHE A 92 -36.99 -11.95 30.03
N ASN A 93 -38.16 -12.01 29.39
CA ASN A 93 -39.42 -11.45 29.91
C ASN A 93 -39.36 -9.92 30.19
N GLY A 94 -38.60 -9.19 29.38
CA GLY A 94 -38.50 -7.72 29.48
C GLY A 94 -37.48 -7.26 30.53
N ALA A 95 -36.42 -8.03 30.76
CA ALA A 95 -35.37 -7.66 31.69
C ALA A 95 -34.75 -6.28 31.32
N PRO A 96 -34.64 -5.36 32.29
CA PRO A 96 -34.19 -4.00 32.02
C PRO A 96 -32.75 -3.98 31.52
N GLY A 97 -32.52 -3.30 30.38
CA GLY A 97 -31.18 -3.13 29.81
C GLY A 97 -30.65 -4.34 29.03
N VAL A 98 -31.50 -5.33 28.72
CA VAL A 98 -31.17 -6.43 27.80
C VAL A 98 -31.70 -6.12 26.41
N LEU A 99 -30.82 -6.21 25.42
CA LEU A 99 -31.19 -6.20 24.01
C LEU A 99 -31.53 -7.61 23.57
N THR A 100 -32.52 -7.76 22.69
CA THR A 100 -32.81 -9.07 22.09
C THR A 100 -31.65 -9.52 21.20
N PHE A 101 -31.53 -10.83 21.01
CA PHE A 101 -30.50 -11.41 20.14
C PHE A 101 -30.57 -10.81 18.72
N SER A 102 -31.75 -10.69 18.12
CA SER A 102 -31.94 -10.08 16.81
C SER A 102 -31.48 -8.62 16.76
N THR A 103 -31.72 -7.84 17.82
CA THR A 103 -31.25 -6.45 17.90
C THR A 103 -29.72 -6.37 17.89
N VAL A 104 -29.05 -7.19 18.70
CA VAL A 104 -27.58 -7.26 18.74
C VAL A 104 -27.03 -7.69 17.38
N ALA A 105 -27.63 -8.71 16.76
CA ALA A 105 -27.22 -9.20 15.45
C ALA A 105 -27.37 -8.15 14.34
N ILE A 106 -28.45 -7.36 14.35
CA ILE A 106 -28.65 -6.25 13.39
C ILE A 106 -27.61 -5.16 13.61
N ILE A 107 -27.32 -4.80 14.86
CA ILE A 107 -26.28 -3.82 15.17
C ILE A 107 -24.92 -4.30 14.63
N ASP A 108 -24.52 -5.54 14.92
CA ASP A 108 -23.25 -6.10 14.45
C ASP A 108 -23.20 -6.18 12.92
N ALA A 109 -24.26 -6.64 12.27
CA ALA A 109 -24.35 -6.68 10.81
C ALA A 109 -24.23 -5.26 10.20
N SER A 110 -24.87 -4.26 10.81
CA SER A 110 -24.80 -2.87 10.34
C SER A 110 -23.40 -2.27 10.52
N LEU A 111 -22.71 -2.57 11.63
CA LEU A 111 -21.34 -2.12 11.89
C LEU A 111 -20.36 -2.75 10.89
N ILE A 112 -20.49 -4.05 10.63
CA ILE A 112 -19.66 -4.74 9.64
C ILE A 112 -19.91 -4.18 8.23
N ALA A 113 -21.16 -3.99 7.85
CA ALA A 113 -21.51 -3.39 6.55
C ALA A 113 -20.91 -1.98 6.40
N LEU A 114 -21.02 -1.15 7.45
CA LEU A 114 -20.42 0.19 7.49
C LEU A 114 -18.90 0.12 7.34
N LEU A 115 -18.23 -0.81 8.04
CA LEU A 115 -16.78 -1.00 7.93
C LEU A 115 -16.36 -1.39 6.52
N ILE A 116 -17.10 -2.27 5.86
CA ILE A 116 -16.84 -2.69 4.47
C ILE A 116 -16.97 -1.47 3.53
N VAL A 117 -18.05 -0.72 3.64
CA VAL A 117 -18.27 0.49 2.81
C VAL A 117 -17.17 1.52 3.05
N LEU A 118 -16.80 1.76 4.31
CA LEU A 118 -15.73 2.70 4.66
C LEU A 118 -14.37 2.23 4.12
N SER A 119 -14.07 0.93 4.24
CA SER A 119 -12.86 0.32 3.67
C SER A 119 -12.79 0.49 2.16
N LEU A 120 -13.87 0.21 1.44
CA LEU A 120 -13.93 0.34 -0.01
C LEU A 120 -13.77 1.81 -0.42
N MET A 121 -14.44 2.73 0.26
CA MET A 121 -14.37 4.16 -0.01
C MET A 121 -12.96 4.73 0.21
N ILE A 122 -12.26 4.29 1.27
CA ILE A 122 -10.86 4.65 1.50
C ILE A 122 -9.98 4.09 0.40
N HIS A 123 -10.15 2.82 0.03
CA HIS A 123 -9.30 2.15 -0.96
C HIS A 123 -9.42 2.79 -2.35
N VAL A 124 -10.63 2.98 -2.86
CA VAL A 124 -10.88 3.62 -4.16
C VAL A 124 -10.28 5.04 -4.21
N ARG A 125 -10.33 5.78 -3.11
CA ARG A 125 -9.78 7.14 -3.06
C ARG A 125 -8.27 7.16 -2.89
N ALA A 126 -7.72 6.23 -2.12
CA ALA A 126 -6.28 6.06 -1.95
C ALA A 126 -5.63 5.79 -3.30
N ASP A 127 -6.19 4.87 -4.09
CA ASP A 127 -5.70 4.54 -5.43
C ASP A 127 -5.73 5.75 -6.37
N VAL A 128 -6.84 6.50 -6.42
CA VAL A 128 -6.95 7.71 -7.26
C VAL A 128 -5.97 8.80 -6.82
N ARG A 129 -5.74 8.96 -5.51
CA ARG A 129 -4.77 9.92 -4.98
C ARG A 129 -3.34 9.50 -5.26
N ASP A 130 -3.03 8.22 -5.17
CA ASP A 130 -1.69 7.71 -5.39
C ASP A 130 -1.27 7.94 -6.85
N VAL A 131 -2.18 7.63 -7.80
CA VAL A 131 -1.99 7.93 -9.22
C VAL A 131 -1.80 9.44 -9.45
N ALA A 132 -2.66 10.28 -8.89
CA ALA A 132 -2.57 11.73 -9.08
C ALA A 132 -1.31 12.34 -8.45
N THR A 133 -0.86 11.82 -7.31
CA THR A 133 0.37 12.28 -6.63
C THR A 133 1.60 11.86 -7.43
N ARG A 134 1.62 10.62 -7.92
CA ARG A 134 2.69 10.11 -8.79
C ARG A 134 2.79 10.89 -10.11
N THR A 135 1.67 11.18 -10.77
CA THR A 135 1.66 12.00 -12.00
C THR A 135 2.16 13.41 -11.72
N ARG A 136 1.76 14.04 -10.60
CA ARG A 136 2.25 15.38 -10.22
C ARG A 136 3.74 15.39 -9.90
N ALA A 137 4.24 14.37 -9.22
CA ALA A 137 5.66 14.21 -8.94
C ALA A 137 6.48 14.08 -10.24
N LEU A 138 6.01 13.25 -11.18
CA LEU A 138 6.66 13.09 -12.50
C LEU A 138 6.64 14.37 -13.33
N LEU A 139 5.51 15.10 -13.35
CA LEU A 139 5.43 16.39 -14.05
C LEU A 139 6.39 17.43 -13.44
N LYS A 140 6.46 17.50 -12.12
CA LYS A 140 7.39 18.39 -11.42
C LYS A 140 8.85 17.99 -11.66
N GLU A 141 9.16 16.70 -11.73
CA GLU A 141 10.49 16.22 -12.12
C GLU A 141 10.86 16.70 -13.53
N SER A 142 9.93 16.60 -14.50
CA SER A 142 10.18 17.07 -15.87
C SER A 142 10.37 18.58 -15.97
N GLU A 143 9.62 19.36 -15.18
CA GLU A 143 9.73 20.82 -15.12
C GLU A 143 11.09 21.23 -14.54
N ILE A 144 11.53 20.58 -13.45
CA ILE A 144 12.85 20.81 -12.85
C ILE A 144 13.96 20.44 -13.82
N ARG A 145 13.91 19.26 -14.46
CA ARG A 145 14.91 18.86 -15.47
C ARG A 145 14.94 19.82 -16.66
N GLY A 146 13.80 20.31 -17.12
CA GLY A 146 13.71 21.29 -18.19
C GLY A 146 14.34 22.63 -17.82
N LEU A 147 14.07 23.13 -16.60
CA LEU A 147 14.68 24.37 -16.09
C LEU A 147 16.18 24.22 -15.86
N LEU A 148 16.65 23.08 -15.34
CA LEU A 148 18.08 22.80 -15.23
C LEU A 148 18.73 22.73 -16.62
N GLY A 149 18.12 22.02 -17.58
CA GLY A 149 18.64 21.94 -18.95
C GLY A 149 18.74 23.32 -19.61
N HIS A 150 17.76 24.20 -19.40
CA HIS A 150 17.79 25.57 -19.92
C HIS A 150 18.85 26.43 -19.22
N ALA A 151 19.03 26.29 -17.91
CA ALA A 151 20.07 27.00 -17.16
C ALA A 151 21.47 26.51 -17.55
N THR A 152 21.66 25.20 -17.72
CA THR A 152 22.90 24.62 -18.21
C THR A 152 23.17 25.04 -19.65
N SER A 153 22.18 25.06 -20.55
CA SER A 153 22.42 25.49 -21.94
C SER A 153 22.81 26.97 -22.02
N LEU A 154 22.23 27.82 -21.18
CA LEU A 154 22.63 29.23 -21.08
C LEU A 154 24.05 29.37 -20.52
N ALA A 155 24.41 28.57 -19.52
CA ALA A 155 25.76 28.54 -18.97
C ALA A 155 26.80 28.00 -19.98
N THR A 156 26.44 26.98 -20.77
CA THR A 156 27.29 26.41 -21.82
C THR A 156 27.40 27.36 -23.02
N SER A 157 26.36 28.14 -23.31
CA SER A 157 26.41 29.18 -24.37
C SER A 157 27.35 30.34 -24.04
N GLU A 158 27.77 30.52 -22.78
CA GLU A 158 28.79 31.49 -22.38
C GLU A 158 30.22 30.91 -22.34
N LEU A 159 30.39 29.61 -22.64
CA LEU A 159 31.70 28.96 -22.72
C LEU A 159 32.30 29.12 -24.13
N PRO A 160 33.63 29.30 -24.26
CA PRO A 160 34.29 29.35 -25.56
C PRO A 160 34.09 28.04 -26.33
N ASP A 161 33.90 28.12 -27.66
CA ASP A 161 33.49 27.02 -28.57
C ASP A 161 34.19 25.67 -28.32
N THR A 162 35.46 25.70 -27.93
CA THR A 162 36.27 24.50 -27.64
C THR A 162 35.82 23.70 -26.41
N GLU A 163 35.23 24.33 -25.39
CA GLU A 163 34.78 23.66 -24.17
C GLU A 163 33.34 23.12 -24.35
N ALA A 164 32.53 23.77 -25.18
CA ALA A 164 31.20 23.28 -25.57
C ALA A 164 31.27 22.00 -26.41
N ASP A 165 32.20 21.93 -27.38
CA ASP A 165 32.42 20.73 -28.18
C ASP A 165 32.88 19.54 -27.31
N ALA A 166 33.74 19.78 -26.31
CA ALA A 166 34.19 18.74 -25.39
C ALA A 166 33.05 18.18 -24.52
N ILE A 167 32.15 19.04 -24.04
CA ILE A 167 30.97 18.62 -23.25
C ILE A 167 29.97 17.86 -24.13
N LEU A 168 29.76 18.28 -25.39
CA LEU A 168 28.89 17.58 -26.32
C LEU A 168 29.42 16.18 -26.67
N ASP A 169 30.74 16.05 -26.85
CA ASP A 169 31.38 14.74 -27.05
C ASP A 169 31.28 13.85 -25.79
N GLU A 170 31.42 14.43 -24.60
CA GLU A 170 31.23 13.71 -23.34
C GLU A 170 29.78 13.23 -23.17
N MET A 171 28.79 14.08 -23.47
CA MET A 171 27.37 13.71 -23.44
C MET A 171 27.04 12.62 -24.45
N ALA A 172 27.59 12.69 -25.67
CA ALA A 172 27.41 11.66 -26.69
C ALA A 172 28.06 10.32 -26.27
N ALA A 173 29.19 10.38 -25.57
CA ALA A 173 29.84 9.19 -25.00
C ALA A 173 29.01 8.59 -23.85
N GLU A 174 28.42 9.41 -22.99
CA GLU A 174 27.58 8.96 -21.88
C GLU A 174 26.27 8.34 -22.39
N GLU A 175 25.66 8.93 -23.42
CA GLU A 175 24.45 8.38 -24.06
C GLU A 175 24.71 6.97 -24.62
N ARG A 176 25.86 6.76 -25.29
CA ARG A 176 26.27 5.43 -25.79
C ARG A 176 26.43 4.42 -24.65
N ARG A 177 27.06 4.81 -23.54
CA ARG A 177 27.22 3.93 -22.36
C ARG A 177 25.87 3.56 -21.74
N ILE A 178 24.91 4.49 -21.71
CA ILE A 178 23.56 4.22 -21.20
C ILE A 178 22.85 3.22 -22.10
N TYR A 179 22.93 3.37 -23.42
CA TYR A 179 22.35 2.41 -24.36
C TYR A 179 22.99 1.02 -24.24
N GLU A 180 24.31 0.93 -24.12
CA GLU A 180 25.01 -0.35 -23.92
C GLU A 180 24.54 -1.05 -22.64
N ARG A 181 24.47 -0.32 -21.51
CA ARG A 181 23.96 -0.87 -20.24
C ARG A 181 22.49 -1.28 -20.31
N ALA A 182 21.68 -0.54 -21.07
CA ALA A 182 20.26 -0.87 -21.27
C ALA A 182 20.11 -2.17 -22.07
N MET A 183 20.91 -2.33 -23.15
CA MET A 183 20.95 -3.55 -23.95
C MET A 183 21.42 -4.76 -23.14
N GLU A 184 22.46 -4.62 -22.33
CA GLU A 184 22.91 -5.68 -21.42
C GLU A 184 21.81 -6.10 -20.44
N ARG A 185 21.06 -5.14 -19.91
CA ARG A 185 19.94 -5.42 -19.01
C ARG A 185 18.80 -6.16 -19.71
N GLU A 186 18.46 -5.76 -20.93
CA GLU A 186 17.43 -6.43 -21.72
C GLU A 186 17.81 -7.88 -22.01
N GLN A 187 19.08 -8.12 -22.33
CA GLN A 187 19.59 -9.47 -22.54
C GLN A 187 19.58 -10.31 -21.25
N GLN A 188 19.98 -9.75 -20.10
CA GLN A 188 19.87 -10.43 -18.80
C GLN A 188 18.43 -10.79 -18.44
N LEU A 189 17.46 -9.93 -18.76
CA LEU A 189 16.04 -10.21 -18.55
C LEU A 189 15.56 -11.35 -19.44
N PHE A 190 16.00 -11.38 -20.70
CA PHE A 190 15.66 -12.45 -21.64
C PHE A 190 16.23 -13.80 -21.17
N ASP A 191 17.48 -13.83 -20.72
CA ASP A 191 18.12 -15.03 -20.17
C ASP A 191 17.40 -15.51 -18.89
N MET A 192 16.96 -14.59 -18.04
CA MET A 192 16.21 -14.92 -16.83
C MET A 192 14.80 -15.45 -17.15
N GLU A 193 14.13 -14.90 -18.16
CA GLU A 193 12.85 -15.43 -18.65
C GLU A 193 13.00 -16.85 -19.21
N ALA A 194 14.07 -17.11 -19.98
CA ALA A 194 14.39 -18.44 -20.48
C ALA A 194 14.63 -19.44 -19.31
N ALA A 195 15.44 -19.05 -18.32
CA ALA A 195 15.71 -19.89 -17.14
C ALA A 195 14.44 -20.21 -16.33
N VAL A 196 13.53 -19.24 -16.19
CA VAL A 196 12.22 -19.45 -15.55
C VAL A 196 11.35 -20.41 -16.37
N GLY A 197 11.41 -20.33 -17.70
CA GLY A 197 10.77 -21.28 -18.61
C GLY A 197 11.25 -22.72 -18.38
N GLU A 198 12.56 -22.92 -18.35
CA GLU A 198 13.18 -24.23 -18.11
C GLU A 198 12.82 -24.82 -16.73
N LEU A 199 12.85 -23.99 -15.68
CA LEU A 199 12.43 -24.37 -14.33
C LEU A 199 10.98 -24.85 -14.31
N ARG A 200 10.08 -24.14 -15.02
CA ARG A 200 8.67 -24.50 -15.10
C ARG A 200 8.46 -25.84 -15.80
N ASP A 201 9.22 -26.13 -16.85
CA ASP A 201 9.15 -27.40 -17.57
C ASP A 201 9.75 -28.56 -16.78
N ALA A 202 10.85 -28.34 -16.06
CA ALA A 202 11.40 -29.31 -15.12
C ALA A 202 10.38 -29.66 -14.02
N ALA A 203 9.71 -28.65 -13.44
CA ALA A 203 8.68 -28.85 -12.43
C ALA A 203 7.48 -29.66 -12.95
N ARG A 204 7.01 -29.38 -14.18
CA ARG A 204 5.94 -30.17 -14.83
C ARG A 204 6.37 -31.63 -15.03
N THR A 205 7.63 -31.85 -15.42
CA THR A 205 8.16 -33.19 -15.65
C THR A 205 8.25 -33.98 -14.35
N LEU A 206 8.71 -33.34 -13.26
CA LEU A 206 8.72 -33.93 -11.92
C LEU A 206 7.31 -34.26 -11.42
N ALA A 207 6.34 -33.36 -11.63
CA ALA A 207 4.95 -33.60 -11.25
C ALA A 207 4.36 -34.82 -11.98
N ARG A 208 4.56 -34.92 -13.29
CA ARG A 208 4.12 -36.09 -14.09
C ARG A 208 4.82 -37.38 -13.66
N ALA A 209 6.12 -37.31 -13.34
CA ALA A 209 6.86 -38.47 -12.85
C ALA A 209 6.31 -38.96 -11.50
N ALA A 210 6.03 -38.04 -10.57
CA ALA A 210 5.44 -38.36 -9.27
C ALA A 210 4.05 -39.00 -9.41
N GLU A 211 3.20 -38.45 -10.29
CA GLU A 211 1.87 -39.01 -10.59
C GLU A 211 1.97 -40.43 -11.20
N SER A 212 2.93 -40.66 -12.09
CA SER A 212 3.14 -41.99 -12.68
C SER A 212 3.60 -43.04 -11.65
N ILE A 213 4.36 -42.62 -10.63
CA ILE A 213 4.81 -43.50 -9.55
C ILE A 213 3.64 -43.80 -8.62
N ALA A 214 2.84 -42.80 -8.25
CA ALA A 214 1.64 -42.98 -7.42
C ALA A 214 0.64 -43.95 -8.05
N ASN A 215 0.32 -43.77 -9.34
CA ASN A 215 -0.59 -44.66 -10.07
C ASN A 215 -0.06 -46.11 -10.16
N ARG A 216 1.26 -46.29 -10.21
CA ARG A 216 1.89 -47.63 -10.23
C ARG A 216 1.85 -48.31 -8.86
N GLU A 217 1.86 -47.56 -7.76
CA GLU A 217 1.67 -48.13 -6.42
C GLU A 217 0.21 -48.52 -6.15
N GLU A 218 -0.75 -47.72 -6.60
CA GLU A 218 -2.19 -48.05 -6.46
C GLU A 218 -2.57 -49.30 -7.25
N ALA A 219 -2.02 -49.50 -8.46
CA ALA A 219 -2.28 -50.68 -9.27
C ALA A 219 -1.69 -52.00 -8.72
N LYS A 220 -0.87 -51.94 -7.66
CA LYS A 220 -0.26 -53.11 -7.01
C LYS A 220 -0.97 -53.51 -5.71
N ARG A 221 -1.94 -52.74 -5.24
CA ARG A 221 -2.80 -53.09 -4.09
C ARG A 221 -4.10 -53.74 -4.56
#